data_AF-A0A926EJG6-F1
#
_entry.id   AF-A0A926EJG6-F1
#
_cell.length_a   1.000
_cell.length_b   1.000
_cell.length_c   1.000
_cell.angle_alpha   90.00
_cell.angle_beta   90.00
_cell.angle_gamma   90.00
#
_symmetry.space_group_name_H-M   'P 1'
#
loop_
_entity.id
_entity.type
_entity.pdbx_description
1 polymer ?
#
loop_
_entity_poly.entity_id
_entity_poly.type
_entity_poly.pdbx_seq_one_letter_code
_entity_poly.pdbx_strand_id
1 'polypeptide(L)'
;MELAKVYEQYKSLNNQLQTYLEKFIATEEVTCDQIKPTLEDVQDGIEYLLNRTSELTVDEAHEGDLKDLKYLITDTLFLLMDLINFCNHNELGRCQMRAINYLGKRKRVEVFGQ
;
A
#
# COMPACT_ATOMS: atom_id res chain seq x y z
N MET A 1 4.03 -17.44 -14.51
CA MET A 1 3.84 -16.22 -15.33
C MET A 1 4.47 -15.04 -14.61
N GLU A 2 5.03 -14.07 -15.32
CA GLU A 2 5.67 -12.89 -14.70
C GLU A 2 4.67 -12.02 -13.93
N LEU A 3 3.45 -11.85 -14.46
CA LEU A 3 2.34 -11.17 -13.76
C LEU A 3 2.10 -11.73 -12.35
N ALA A 4 2.05 -13.05 -12.20
CA ALA A 4 1.86 -13.70 -10.90
C ALA A 4 3.00 -13.40 -9.92
N LYS A 5 4.25 -13.27 -10.39
CA LYS A 5 5.37 -12.91 -9.53
C LYS A 5 5.27 -11.47 -9.04
N VAL A 6 4.88 -10.54 -9.91
CA VAL A 6 4.67 -9.13 -9.54
C VAL A 6 3.52 -9.01 -8.55
N TYR A 7 2.43 -9.76 -8.75
CA TYR A 7 1.33 -9.84 -7.79
C TYR A 7 1.78 -10.34 -6.41
N GLU A 8 2.54 -11.43 -6.34
CA GLU A 8 3.02 -11.96 -5.04
C GLU A 8 3.98 -10.99 -4.33
N GLN A 9 4.81 -10.27 -5.08
CA GLN A 9 5.65 -9.22 -4.52
C GLN A 9 4.84 -8.04 -3.99
N TYR A 10 3.84 -7.59 -4.76
CA TYR A 10 2.91 -6.55 -4.31
C TYR A 10 2.21 -7.00 -3.02
N LYS A 11 1.66 -8.21 -3.00
CA LYS A 11 0.97 -8.78 -1.84
C LYS A 11 1.89 -8.82 -0.61
N SER A 12 3.15 -9.22 -0.79
CA SER A 12 4.13 -9.24 0.30
C SER A 12 4.40 -7.85 0.87
N LEU A 13 4.72 -6.86 0.01
CA LEU A 13 4.95 -5.48 0.44
C LEU A 13 3.71 -4.87 1.11
N ASN A 14 2.55 -5.08 0.52
CA ASN A 14 1.28 -4.60 1.02
C ASN A 14 0.89 -5.26 2.37
N ASN A 15 1.27 -6.51 2.61
CA ASN A 15 1.09 -7.16 3.92
C ASN A 15 2.07 -6.59 4.96
N GLN A 16 3.32 -6.35 4.59
CA GLN A 16 4.30 -5.69 5.46
C GLN A 16 3.83 -4.29 5.86
N LEU A 17 3.32 -3.51 4.90
CA LEU A 17 2.72 -2.21 5.16
C LEU A 17 1.56 -2.31 6.15
N GLN A 18 0.63 -3.24 5.94
CA GLN A 18 -0.51 -3.42 6.86
C GLN A 18 -0.06 -3.75 8.28
N THR A 19 0.82 -4.74 8.44
CA THR A 19 1.36 -5.12 9.75
C THR A 19 2.09 -3.95 10.41
N TYR A 20 2.80 -3.14 9.63
CA TYR A 20 3.45 -1.94 10.13
C TYR A 20 2.42 -0.91 10.60
N LEU A 21 1.38 -0.61 9.80
CA LEU A 21 0.33 0.34 10.14
C LEU A 21 -0.46 -0.09 11.39
N GLU A 22 -0.74 -1.39 11.55
CA GLU A 22 -1.38 -1.92 12.75
C GLU A 22 -0.55 -1.66 14.01
N LYS A 23 0.77 -1.90 13.95
CA LYS A 23 1.69 -1.60 15.06
C LYS A 23 1.77 -0.10 15.32
N PHE A 24 1.88 0.70 14.27
CA PHE A 24 1.90 2.17 14.34
C PHE A 24 0.66 2.70 15.08
N ILE A 25 -0.54 2.21 14.75
CA ILE A 25 -1.79 2.63 15.38
C ILE A 25 -1.86 2.22 16.85
N ALA A 26 -1.31 1.05 17.20
CA ALA A 26 -1.31 0.54 18.57
C ALA A 26 -0.20 1.14 19.47
N THR A 27 0.77 1.85 18.89
CA THR A 27 1.91 2.39 19.62
C THR A 27 1.61 3.79 20.14
N GLU A 28 1.70 3.97 21.45
CA GLU A 28 1.68 5.30 22.08
C GLU A 28 3.04 5.99 21.86
N GLU A 29 3.04 7.33 21.68
CA GLU A 29 4.24 8.16 21.58
C GLU A 29 5.14 8.00 20.33
N VAL A 30 4.58 7.57 19.20
CA VAL A 30 5.30 7.57 17.92
C VAL A 30 5.37 8.98 17.30
N THR A 31 6.41 9.27 16.53
CA THR A 31 6.61 10.56 15.85
C THR A 31 6.69 10.39 14.33
N CYS A 32 6.42 11.46 13.58
CA CYS A 32 6.50 11.45 12.11
C CYS A 32 7.90 11.07 11.61
N ASP A 33 8.96 11.53 12.26
CA ASP A 33 10.35 11.23 11.90
C ASP A 33 10.68 9.74 12.03
N GLN A 34 10.04 9.04 12.96
CA GLN A 34 10.21 7.59 13.13
C GLN A 34 9.45 6.78 12.09
N ILE A 35 8.34 7.32 11.57
CA ILE A 35 7.44 6.59 10.68
C ILE A 35 7.81 6.77 9.22
N LYS A 36 8.10 8.02 8.84
CA LYS A 36 8.29 8.43 7.46
C LYS A 36 9.31 7.58 6.69
N PRO A 37 10.50 7.22 7.23
CA PRO A 37 11.47 6.41 6.50
C PRO A 37 10.91 5.04 6.07
N THR A 38 10.13 4.38 6.93
CA THR A 38 9.50 3.10 6.57
C THR A 38 8.44 3.27 5.49
N LEU A 39 7.69 4.38 5.50
CA LEU A 39 6.71 4.67 4.46
C LEU A 39 7.38 4.94 3.11
N GLU A 40 8.48 5.68 3.10
CA GLU A 40 9.28 5.97 1.90
C GLU A 40 9.90 4.69 1.32
N ASP A 41 10.48 3.82 2.16
CA ASP A 41 11.03 2.53 1.72
C ASP A 41 9.95 1.65 1.05
N VAL A 42 8.74 1.62 1.62
CA VAL A 42 7.62 0.88 1.01
C VAL A 42 7.16 1.57 -0.28
N GLN A 43 7.12 2.90 -0.33
CA GLN A 43 6.77 3.64 -1.54
C GLN A 43 7.72 3.28 -2.70
N ASP A 44 9.03 3.31 -2.48
CA ASP A 44 10.03 2.93 -3.48
C ASP A 44 9.78 1.52 -4.01
N GLY A 45 9.46 0.58 -3.11
CA GLY A 45 9.11 -0.79 -3.48
C GLY A 45 7.85 -0.88 -4.35
N ILE A 46 6.81 -0.10 -4.02
CA ILE A 46 5.55 -0.09 -4.80
C ILE A 46 5.73 0.62 -6.14
N GLU A 47 6.50 1.71 -6.21
CA GLU A 47 6.84 2.41 -7.46
C GLU A 47 7.62 1.50 -8.42
N TYR A 48 8.57 0.73 -7.89
CA TYR A 48 9.27 -0.29 -8.66
C TYR A 48 8.32 -1.31 -9.29
N LEU A 49 7.30 -1.77 -8.55
CA LEU A 49 6.30 -2.69 -9.09
C LEU A 49 5.40 -2.02 -10.13
N LEU A 50 5.02 -0.75 -9.94
CA LEU A 50 4.24 0.00 -10.94
C LEU A 50 4.98 0.07 -12.28
N ASN A 51 6.26 0.42 -12.25
CA ASN A 51 7.11 0.46 -13.45
C ASN A 51 7.16 -0.91 -14.13
N ARG A 52 7.37 -1.98 -13.38
CA ARG A 52 7.35 -3.33 -13.93
C ARG A 52 6.03 -3.71 -14.57
N THR A 53 4.89 -3.41 -13.94
CA THR A 53 3.58 -3.68 -14.56
C THR A 53 3.33 -2.88 -15.82
N SER A 54 3.98 -1.72 -15.99
CA SER A 54 3.85 -0.88 -17.19
C SER A 54 4.56 -1.49 -18.39
N GLU A 55 5.61 -2.28 -18.15
CA GLU A 55 6.38 -3.00 -19.16
C GLU A 55 5.85 -4.42 -19.44
N LEU A 56 4.93 -4.94 -18.61
CA LEU A 56 4.37 -6.28 -18.78
C LEU A 56 3.46 -6.35 -20.01
N THR A 57 3.71 -7.37 -20.83
CA THR A 57 2.79 -7.85 -21.87
C THR A 57 2.18 -9.18 -21.40
N VAL A 58 0.86 -9.30 -21.51
CA VAL A 58 0.08 -10.48 -21.13
C VAL A 58 -0.82 -10.89 -22.30
N ASP A 59 -1.35 -12.10 -22.27
CA ASP A 59 -2.38 -12.51 -23.23
C ASP A 59 -3.75 -11.89 -22.88
N GLU A 60 -4.69 -12.00 -23.81
CA GLU A 60 -6.05 -11.45 -23.66
C GLU A 60 -6.78 -12.03 -22.43
N ALA A 61 -6.47 -13.26 -22.02
CA ALA A 61 -7.05 -13.89 -20.85
C ALA A 61 -6.63 -13.25 -19.53
N HIS A 62 -5.49 -12.56 -19.50
CA HIS A 62 -4.90 -11.95 -18.30
C HIS A 62 -4.84 -10.41 -18.32
N GLU A 63 -5.41 -9.76 -19.34
CA GLU A 63 -5.47 -8.28 -19.38
C GLU A 63 -6.24 -7.69 -18.20
N GLY A 64 -7.33 -8.33 -17.78
CA GLY A 64 -8.11 -7.94 -16.59
C GLY A 64 -7.26 -8.01 -15.32
N ASP A 65 -6.55 -9.12 -15.12
CA ASP A 65 -5.68 -9.33 -13.96
C ASP A 65 -4.55 -8.28 -13.88
N LEU A 66 -3.93 -7.94 -15.02
CA LEU A 66 -2.90 -6.89 -15.09
C LEU A 66 -3.49 -5.52 -14.75
N LYS A 67 -4.68 -5.21 -15.24
CA LYS A 67 -5.38 -3.95 -14.95
C LYS A 67 -5.71 -3.83 -13.46
N ASP A 68 -6.24 -4.90 -12.86
CA ASP A 68 -6.58 -4.94 -11.44
C ASP A 68 -5.32 -4.79 -10.56
N LEU A 69 -4.22 -5.45 -10.93
CA LEU A 69 -2.95 -5.29 -10.24
C LEU A 69 -2.45 -3.83 -10.30
N LYS A 70 -2.54 -3.17 -11.47
CA LYS A 70 -2.17 -1.75 -11.61
C LYS A 70 -3.03 -0.87 -10.70
N TYR A 71 -4.33 -1.13 -10.60
CA TYR A 71 -5.21 -0.40 -9.67
C TYR A 71 -4.81 -0.59 -8.22
N LEU A 72 -4.54 -1.82 -7.79
CA LEU A 72 -4.12 -2.14 -6.43
C LEU A 72 -2.80 -1.44 -6.05
N ILE A 73 -1.82 -1.47 -6.95
CA ILE A 73 -0.53 -0.76 -6.79
C ILE A 73 -0.77 0.75 -6.66
N THR A 74 -1.56 1.32 -7.56
CA THR A 74 -1.84 2.77 -7.59
C THR A 74 -2.60 3.23 -6.33
N ASP A 75 -3.61 2.48 -5.88
CA ASP A 75 -4.34 2.78 -4.63
C ASP A 75 -3.40 2.77 -3.41
N THR A 76 -2.44 1.85 -3.40
CA THR A 76 -1.42 1.77 -2.34
C THR A 76 -0.45 2.97 -2.40
N LEU A 77 -0.06 3.43 -3.60
CA LEU A 77 0.74 4.65 -3.74
C LEU A 77 0.01 5.89 -3.24
N PHE A 78 -1.29 6.03 -3.54
CA PHE A 78 -2.09 7.15 -3.02
C PHE A 78 -2.15 7.14 -1.49
N LEU A 79 -2.28 5.97 -0.87
CA LEU A 79 -2.16 5.87 0.58
C LEU A 79 -0.80 6.37 1.07
N LEU A 80 0.30 5.86 0.52
CA LEU A 80 1.65 6.20 0.97
C LEU A 80 1.94 7.70 0.80
N MET A 81 1.56 8.28 -0.33
CA MET A 81 1.68 9.72 -0.57
C MET A 81 0.91 10.54 0.49
N ASP A 82 -0.32 10.16 0.82
CA ASP A 82 -1.08 10.82 1.88
C ASP A 82 -0.36 10.74 3.23
N LEU A 83 0.06 9.53 3.63
CA LEU A 83 0.70 9.29 4.92
C LEU A 83 2.03 10.07 5.06
N ILE A 84 2.87 10.01 4.03
CA ILE A 84 4.14 10.74 3.97
C ILE A 84 3.88 12.25 3.99
N ASN A 85 2.89 12.73 3.25
CA ASN A 85 2.55 14.14 3.24
C ASN A 85 2.07 14.63 4.62
N PHE A 86 1.25 13.85 5.34
CA PHE A 86 0.89 14.17 6.71
C PHE A 86 2.11 14.18 7.63
N CYS A 87 3.03 13.23 7.47
CA CYS A 87 4.27 13.22 8.24
C CYS A 87 5.13 14.46 7.97
N ASN A 88 5.27 14.90 6.71
CA ASN A 88 6.00 16.11 6.33
C ASN A 88 5.45 17.39 6.97
N HIS A 89 4.16 17.40 7.31
CA HIS A 89 3.48 18.53 7.94
C HIS A 89 3.26 18.33 9.45
N ASN A 90 3.87 17.30 10.05
CA ASN A 90 3.67 16.91 11.46
C ASN A 90 2.20 16.69 11.85
N GLU A 91 1.36 16.26 10.90
CA GLU A 91 -0.06 15.98 11.10
C GLU A 91 -0.31 14.52 11.51
N LEU A 92 0.34 14.05 12.60
CA LEU A 92 0.32 12.64 13.01
C LEU A 92 -1.10 12.07 13.20
N GLY A 93 -2.02 12.86 13.77
CA GLY A 93 -3.41 12.43 13.94
C GLY A 93 -4.12 12.15 12.60
N ARG A 94 -3.81 12.91 11.55
CA ARG A 94 -4.34 12.65 10.20
C ARG A 94 -3.70 11.43 9.57
N CYS A 95 -2.39 11.25 9.77
CA CYS A 95 -1.67 10.04 9.38
C CYS A 95 -2.31 8.78 10.00
N GLN A 96 -2.57 8.79 11.32
CA GLN A 96 -3.25 7.71 12.03
C GLN A 96 -4.67 7.47 11.49
N MET A 97 -5.49 8.51 11.35
CA MET A 97 -6.85 8.37 10.82
C MET A 97 -6.86 7.78 9.40
N ARG A 98 -5.93 8.20 8.54
CA ARG A 98 -5.81 7.69 7.17
C ARG A 98 -5.43 6.20 7.15
N ALA A 99 -4.49 5.80 8.00
CA ALA A 99 -4.09 4.40 8.18
C ALA A 99 -5.25 3.53 8.71
N ILE A 100 -5.99 4.01 9.72
CA ILE A 100 -7.18 3.33 10.26
C ILE A 100 -8.23 3.13 9.17
N ASN A 101 -8.51 4.16 8.37
CA ASN A 101 -9.50 4.07 7.30
C ASN A 101 -9.12 3.03 6.24
N TYR A 102 -7.83 2.96 5.89
CA TYR A 102 -7.31 1.96 4.96
C TYR A 102 -7.48 0.53 5.50
N LEU A 103 -7.03 0.26 6.73
CA LEU A 103 -7.18 -1.05 7.37
C LEU A 103 -8.66 -1.42 7.55
N GLY A 104 -9.50 -0.47 7.93
CA GLY A 104 -10.93 -0.66 8.14
C GLY A 104 -11.71 -0.95 6.84
N LYS A 105 -11.34 -0.33 5.72
CA LYS A 105 -11.92 -0.65 4.40
C LYS A 105 -11.67 -2.11 4.03
N ARG A 106 -10.47 -2.62 4.31
CA ARG A 106 -10.11 -4.01 4.00
C ARG A 106 -10.80 -5.03 4.89
N LYS A 107 -10.84 -4.82 6.21
CA LYS A 107 -11.59 -5.70 7.12
C LYS A 107 -13.06 -5.83 6.71
N ARG A 108 -13.68 -4.75 6.20
CA ARG A 108 -15.05 -4.81 5.66
C ARG A 108 -15.16 -5.65 4.38
N VAL A 109 -14.18 -5.57 3.47
CA VAL A 109 -14.15 -6.44 2.28
C VAL A 109 -13.98 -7.91 2.68
N GLU A 110 -13.16 -8.21 3.70
CA GLU A 110 -12.99 -9.58 4.20
C GLU A 110 -14.26 -10.13 4.86
N VAL A 111 -14.99 -9.30 5.60
CA VAL A 111 -16.20 -9.73 6.34
C VAL A 111 -17.45 -9.76 5.47
N PHE A 112 -17.58 -8.84 4.51
CA PHE A 112 -18.81 -8.61 3.75
C PHE A 112 -18.65 -8.75 2.22
N GLY A 113 -17.46 -9.06 1.72
CA GLY A 113 -17.22 -9.34 0.31
C GLY A 113 -17.73 -10.73 -0.07
N GLN A 114 -19.03 -10.82 -0.36
CA GLN A 114 -19.68 -11.91 -1.09
C GLN A 114 -20.31 -11.36 -2.36
#